data_AF-A0A6J5FVR6-F1
#
_entry.id   AF-A0A6J5FVR6-F1
#
_cell.length_a   1.000
_cell.length_b   1.000
_cell.length_c   1.000
_cell.angle_alpha   90.00
_cell.angle_beta   90.00
_cell.angle_gamma   90.00
#
_symmetry.space_group_name_H-M   'P 1'
#
loop_
_entity.id
_entity.type
_entity.pdbx_description
1 polymer ?
#
loop_
_entity_poly.entity_id
_entity_poly.type
_entity_poly.pdbx_seq_one_letter_code
_entity_poly.pdbx_strand_id
1 'polypeptide(L)'
;MSDGLGELPAVRGTKVVLSVAGKALCDSRSIALNELVASDLVYPDKVGETYALVFNPRHRCYYLPHMTPDEFLLLKIYDCAGDSLARLSAHSAFDDPTSAADAPPRRSIELRSLLFF
;
A
#
# COMPACT_ATOMS: atom_id res chain seq x y z
N MET A 1 1.28 -24.38 5.56
CA MET A 1 1.60 -22.99 5.16
C MET A 1 0.38 -22.14 5.50
N SER A 2 0.22 -21.78 6.77
CA SER A 2 -0.93 -21.03 7.26
C SER A 2 -0.64 -20.58 8.69
N ASP A 3 0.13 -19.52 8.84
CA ASP A 3 0.20 -18.71 10.08
C ASP A 3 1.09 -17.51 9.79
N GLY A 4 0.54 -16.31 9.85
CA GLY A 4 1.32 -15.08 9.61
C GLY A 4 0.52 -13.82 9.28
N LEU A 5 -0.81 -13.89 9.19
CA LEU A 5 -1.64 -12.70 9.00
C LEU A 5 -1.98 -12.10 10.37
N GLY A 6 -1.16 -11.16 10.84
CA GLY A 6 -1.47 -10.32 12.00
C GLY A 6 -2.38 -9.15 11.61
N GLU A 7 -3.34 -8.80 12.46
CA GLU A 7 -4.23 -7.65 12.31
C GLU A 7 -3.56 -6.40 12.90
N LEU A 8 -3.50 -5.30 12.15
CA LEU A 8 -2.77 -4.09 12.55
C LEU A 8 -3.63 -3.14 13.41
N PRO A 9 -3.07 -2.49 14.45
CA PRO A 9 -3.74 -1.39 15.14
C PRO A 9 -3.88 -0.16 14.24
N ALA A 10 -4.85 0.71 14.55
CA ALA A 10 -5.30 1.82 13.71
C ALA A 10 -4.16 2.74 13.21
N VAL A 11 -3.90 2.71 11.90
CA VAL A 11 -2.94 3.59 11.21
C VAL A 11 -3.63 4.89 10.81
N ARG A 12 -3.16 6.03 11.31
CA ARG A 12 -3.62 7.36 10.87
C ARG A 12 -2.93 7.75 9.57
N GLY A 13 -3.68 7.74 8.47
CA GLY A 13 -3.28 8.31 7.18
C GLY A 13 -2.40 7.39 6.34
N THR A 14 -2.98 6.74 5.34
CA THR A 14 -2.21 5.98 4.35
C THR A 14 -1.65 6.97 3.33
N LYS A 15 -0.35 7.26 3.43
CA LYS A 15 0.41 7.99 2.41
C LYS A 15 1.04 6.95 1.48
N VAL A 16 0.77 7.01 0.18
CA VAL A 16 1.56 6.22 -0.79
C VAL A 16 2.95 6.83 -0.85
N VAL A 17 3.83 6.37 0.03
CA VAL A 17 5.23 6.82 0.14
C VAL A 17 6.14 5.61 0.35
N LEU A 18 7.22 5.61 -0.42
CA LEU A 18 8.40 4.78 -0.21
C LEU A 18 8.90 5.02 1.22
N SER A 19 8.66 4.07 2.12
CA SER A 19 9.06 4.16 3.53
C SER A 19 9.89 2.95 3.96
N VAL A 20 10.69 3.20 4.99
CA VAL A 20 11.82 2.43 5.53
C VAL A 20 11.40 1.20 6.34
N ALA A 21 10.12 0.84 6.26
CA ALA A 21 9.47 0.01 7.24
C ALA A 21 8.54 -1.03 6.58
N GLY A 22 7.93 -1.88 7.41
CA GLY A 22 7.19 -3.04 6.95
C GLY A 22 6.04 -2.68 6.01
N LYS A 23 5.74 -3.54 5.03
CA LYS A 23 4.73 -3.24 3.99
C LYS A 23 3.34 -3.69 4.43
N ALA A 24 2.39 -2.75 4.44
CA ALA A 24 0.97 -3.01 4.61
C ALA A 24 0.21 -2.81 3.30
N LEU A 25 -0.81 -3.65 3.08
CA LEU A 25 -1.68 -3.66 1.91
C LEU A 25 -3.12 -3.70 2.37
N CYS A 26 -4.01 -2.92 1.77
CA CYS A 26 -5.43 -2.99 2.05
C CYS A 26 -6.16 -3.77 0.95
N ASP A 27 -7.03 -4.71 1.33
CA ASP A 27 -7.92 -5.43 0.43
C ASP A 27 -8.82 -4.43 -0.31
N SER A 28 -8.70 -4.37 -1.64
CA SER A 28 -9.47 -3.46 -2.48
C SER A 28 -10.99 -3.64 -2.31
N ARG A 29 -11.45 -4.84 -1.96
CA ARG A 29 -12.88 -5.14 -1.72
C ARG A 29 -13.40 -4.55 -0.42
N SER A 30 -12.51 -4.08 0.45
CA SER A 30 -12.87 -3.41 1.70
C SER A 30 -12.84 -1.89 1.59
N ILE A 31 -12.40 -1.33 0.46
CA ILE A 31 -12.29 0.12 0.23
C ILE A 31 -13.50 0.60 -0.58
N ALA A 32 -14.24 1.57 -0.06
CA ALA A 32 -15.29 2.24 -0.80
C ALA A 32 -14.74 3.47 -1.54
N LEU A 33 -15.26 3.75 -2.74
CA LEU A 33 -14.76 4.85 -3.57
C LEU A 33 -14.90 6.24 -2.92
N ASN A 34 -15.89 6.41 -2.04
CA ASN A 34 -16.09 7.66 -1.29
C ASN A 34 -15.11 7.85 -0.12
N GLU A 35 -14.24 6.88 0.15
CA GLU A 35 -13.18 6.96 1.16
C GLU A 35 -11.85 7.42 0.58
N LEU A 36 -11.81 7.67 -0.73
CA LEU A 36 -10.65 8.16 -1.45
C LEU A 36 -10.66 9.68 -1.47
N VAL A 37 -9.57 10.27 -0.98
CA VAL A 37 -9.36 11.73 -1.00
C VAL A 37 -8.25 12.02 -1.99
N ALA A 38 -8.56 12.78 -3.04
CA ALA A 38 -7.57 13.23 -4.00
C ALA A 38 -6.49 14.06 -3.29
N SER A 39 -5.24 13.79 -3.61
CA SER A 39 -4.07 14.44 -3.06
C SER A 39 -3.07 14.71 -4.17
N ASP A 40 -2.65 15.96 -4.28
CA ASP A 40 -1.62 16.37 -5.21
C ASP A 40 -0.27 15.77 -4.84
N LEU A 41 0.45 15.32 -5.86
CA LEU A 41 1.84 14.89 -5.78
C LEU A 41 2.68 15.91 -6.54
N VAL A 42 3.14 16.92 -5.81
CA VAL A 42 3.86 18.07 -6.37
C VAL A 42 5.35 17.78 -6.41
N TYR A 43 5.92 17.79 -7.61
CA TYR A 43 7.35 17.80 -7.90
C TYR A 43 7.75 19.16 -8.50
N PRO A 44 9.05 19.52 -8.53
CA PRO A 44 9.50 20.80 -9.08
C PRO A 44 9.03 21.07 -10.52
N ASP A 45 8.87 20.02 -11.32
CA ASP A 45 8.60 20.06 -12.76
C ASP A 45 7.20 19.55 -13.14
N LYS A 46 6.44 18.97 -12.21
CA LYS A 46 5.13 18.37 -12.50
C LYS A 46 4.24 18.30 -11.27
N VAL A 47 2.93 18.33 -11.49
CA VAL A 47 1.92 17.99 -10.50
C VAL A 47 1.23 16.71 -10.98
N GLY A 48 1.38 15.64 -10.21
CA GLY A 48 0.57 14.43 -10.36
C GLY A 48 -0.56 14.40 -9.34
N GLU A 49 -1.41 13.39 -9.44
CA GLU A 49 -2.48 13.15 -8.46
C GLU A 49 -2.40 11.71 -7.94
N THR A 50 -2.66 11.55 -6.64
CA THR A 50 -2.80 10.26 -5.96
C THR A 50 -4.05 10.30 -5.07
N TYR A 51 -4.51 9.14 -4.61
CA TYR A 51 -5.57 9.09 -3.59
C TYR A 51 -4.97 8.72 -2.23
N ALA A 52 -5.34 9.47 -1.20
CA ALA A 52 -5.19 9.07 0.19
C ALA A 52 -6.44 8.30 0.64
N LEU A 53 -6.24 7.33 1.52
CA LEU A 53 -7.33 6.52 2.07
C LEU A 53 -7.74 7.04 3.46
N VAL A 54 -9.02 7.38 3.62
CA VAL A 54 -9.60 7.74 4.93
C VAL A 54 -9.70 6.51 5.80
N PHE A 55 -9.40 6.63 7.10
CA PHE A 55 -9.53 5.52 8.03
C PHE A 55 -10.98 4.99 8.08
N ASN A 56 -11.14 3.69 7.87
CA ASN A 56 -12.36 2.96 8.16
C ASN A 56 -12.01 1.66 8.90
N PRO A 57 -12.62 1.36 10.06
CA PRO A 57 -12.38 0.11 10.79
C PRO A 57 -12.80 -1.16 10.01
N ARG A 58 -13.54 -1.03 8.91
CA ARG A 58 -13.89 -2.14 8.02
C ARG A 58 -12.80 -2.50 7.01
N HIS A 59 -11.76 -1.67 6.89
CA HIS A 59 -10.62 -1.95 6.02
C HIS A 59 -9.89 -3.20 6.49
N ARG A 60 -9.66 -4.13 5.56
CA ARG A 60 -8.87 -5.33 5.81
C ARG A 60 -7.46 -5.08 5.33
N CYS A 61 -6.57 -4.77 6.26
CA CYS A 61 -5.16 -4.56 5.96
C CYS A 61 -4.33 -5.80 6.31
N TYR A 62 -3.43 -6.18 5.43
CA TYR A 62 -2.49 -7.26 5.60
C TYR A 62 -1.08 -6.72 5.75
N TYR A 63 -0.33 -7.30 6.68
CA TYR A 63 1.04 -6.92 7.00
C TYR A 63 2.02 -8.03 6.62
N LEU A 64 3.11 -7.69 5.91
CA LEU A 64 4.19 -8.63 5.57
C LEU A 64 5.53 -8.17 6.17
N PRO A 65 5.82 -8.50 7.46
CA PRO A 65 7.06 -8.09 8.14
C PRO A 65 8.32 -8.73 7.58
N HIS A 66 8.22 -9.98 7.12
CA HIS A 66 9.37 -10.85 6.85
C HIS A 66 9.55 -11.18 5.37
N MET A 67 9.15 -10.27 4.47
CA MET A 67 9.39 -10.45 3.03
C MET A 67 10.88 -10.60 2.74
N THR A 68 11.21 -11.66 2.02
CA THR A 68 12.55 -11.95 1.49
C THR A 68 12.77 -11.28 0.14
N PRO A 69 14.02 -11.16 -0.35
CA PRO A 69 14.32 -10.61 -1.67
C PRO A 69 13.72 -11.40 -2.84
N ASP A 70 13.39 -12.69 -2.65
CA ASP A 70 12.81 -13.56 -3.68
C ASP A 70 11.27 -13.47 -3.74
N GLU A 71 10.66 -12.67 -2.86
CA GLU A 71 9.22 -12.44 -2.83
C GLU A 71 8.87 -11.08 -3.40
N PHE A 72 7.83 -11.03 -4.22
CA PHE A 72 7.30 -9.79 -4.77
C PHE A 72 5.80 -9.67 -4.50
N LEU A 73 5.36 -8.42 -4.40
CA LEU A 73 3.95 -8.07 -4.34
C LEU A 73 3.54 -7.48 -5.68
N LEU A 74 2.49 -8.05 -6.28
CA LEU A 74 1.88 -7.50 -7.48
C LEU A 74 0.63 -6.72 -7.09
N LEU A 75 0.63 -5.42 -7.38
CA LEU A 75 -0.50 -4.53 -7.10
C LEU A 75 -1.18 -4.13 -8.41
N LYS A 76 -2.40 -4.60 -8.60
CA LYS A 76 -3.25 -4.13 -9.70
C LYS A 76 -3.84 -2.77 -9.30
N ILE A 77 -3.45 -1.72 -10.00
CA ILE A 77 -3.88 -0.34 -9.71
C ILE A 77 -5.02 0.09 -10.62
N TYR A 78 -5.09 -0.36 -11.87
CA TYR A 78 -6.15 0.02 -12.79
C TYR A 78 -6.25 -0.94 -13.98
N ASP A 79 -7.46 -1.08 -14.53
CA ASP A 79 -7.73 -1.81 -15.77
C ASP A 79 -8.94 -1.21 -16.48
N CYS A 80 -8.80 -0.96 -17.79
CA CYS A 80 -9.84 -0.37 -18.64
C CYS A 80 -10.99 -1.36 -18.93
N ALA A 81 -10.78 -2.67 -18.78
CA ALA A 81 -11.78 -3.69 -19.05
C ALA A 81 -12.99 -3.64 -18.10
N GLY A 82 -12.94 -2.79 -17.06
CA GLY A 82 -14.05 -2.58 -16.12
C GLY A 82 -14.31 -3.80 -15.23
N ASP A 83 -13.32 -4.67 -15.04
CA ASP A 83 -13.48 -5.88 -14.26
C ASP A 83 -13.70 -5.60 -12.75
N SER A 84 -14.37 -6.53 -12.09
CA SER A 84 -14.78 -6.39 -10.68
C SER A 84 -13.67 -6.75 -9.68
N LEU A 85 -12.42 -6.90 -10.12
CA LEU A 85 -11.32 -7.39 -9.28
C LEU A 85 -10.78 -6.28 -8.37
N ALA A 86 -9.94 -5.40 -8.92
CA ALA A 86 -9.32 -4.31 -8.18
C ALA A 86 -9.09 -3.14 -9.12
N ARG A 87 -9.83 -2.04 -8.89
CA ARG A 87 -9.67 -0.76 -9.59
C ARG A 87 -8.65 0.17 -8.93
N LEU A 88 -8.16 -0.22 -7.76
CA LEU A 88 -7.13 0.44 -6.97
C LEU A 88 -6.68 -0.54 -5.88
N SER A 89 -5.49 -0.30 -5.34
CA SER A 89 -4.98 -0.95 -4.15
C SER A 89 -4.30 0.11 -3.31
N ALA A 90 -4.59 0.13 -2.00
CA ALA A 90 -3.88 1.01 -1.08
C ALA A 90 -2.75 0.24 -0.41
N HIS A 91 -1.56 0.82 -0.38
CA HIS A 91 -0.40 0.28 0.33
C HIS A 91 0.38 1.41 0.96
N SER A 92 1.02 1.09 2.09
CA SER A 92 1.94 2.00 2.76
C SER A 92 2.98 1.19 3.52
N ALA A 93 4.10 1.83 3.82
CA ALA A 93 4.97 1.36 4.89
C ALA A 93 4.69 2.15 6.17
N PHE A 94 4.93 1.53 7.32
CA PHE A 94 4.73 2.11 8.65
C PHE A 94 5.81 1.56 9.60
N ASP A 95 6.22 2.35 10.59
CA ASP A 95 7.22 1.93 11.57
C ASP A 95 6.70 0.71 12.34
N ASP A 96 7.40 -0.41 12.21
CA ASP A 96 7.04 -1.65 12.88
C ASP A 96 7.46 -1.56 14.36
N PRO A 97 6.51 -1.56 15.32
CA PRO A 97 6.84 -1.44 16.74
C PRO A 97 7.60 -2.65 17.28
N THR A 98 7.66 -3.75 16.53
CA THR A 98 8.43 -4.96 16.88
C THR A 98 9.87 -4.93 16.36
N SER A 99 10.23 -3.93 15.54
CA SER A 99 11.61 -3.76 15.07
C SER A 99 12.54 -3.32 16.20
N ALA A 100 13.73 -3.90 16.23
CA ALA A 100 14.78 -3.46 17.15
C ALA A 100 15.17 -1.99 16.85
N ALA A 101 15.54 -1.24 17.89
CA ALA A 101 15.86 0.18 17.76
C ALA A 101 17.07 0.44 16.84
N ASP A 102 17.97 -0.53 16.71
CA ASP A 102 19.15 -0.53 15.85
C ASP A 102 18.97 -1.36 14.57
N ALA A 103 17.73 -1.78 14.26
CA ALA A 103 17.46 -2.56 13.06
C ALA A 103 17.86 -1.77 11.79
N PRO A 104 18.53 -2.42 10.82
CA PRO A 104 18.88 -1.75 9.58
C PRO A 104 17.61 -1.35 8.80
N PRO A 105 17.65 -0.22 8.08
CA PRO A 105 16.50 0.26 7.32
C PRO A 105 16.08 -0.73 6.22
N ARG A 106 14.78 -0.98 6.08
CA ARG A 106 14.26 -1.81 4.99
C ARG A 106 14.49 -1.10 3.66
N ARG A 107 15.07 -1.82 2.70
CA ARG A 107 15.16 -1.34 1.30
C ARG A 107 14.06 -1.98 0.47
N SER A 108 13.43 -1.18 -0.38
CA SER A 108 12.40 -1.67 -1.30
C SER A 108 12.48 -0.92 -2.61
N ILE A 109 12.14 -1.61 -3.70
CA ILE A 109 12.05 -1.05 -5.04
C ILE A 109 10.58 -1.19 -5.45
N GLU A 110 9.98 -0.10 -5.91
CA GLU A 110 8.66 -0.12 -6.55
C GLU A 110 8.86 0.02 -8.06
N LEU A 111 8.28 -0.90 -8.82
CA LEU A 111 8.24 -0.85 -10.27
C LEU A 111 6.78 -0.61 -10.69
N ARG A 112 6.54 0.39 -11.53
CA ARG A 112 5.25 0.61 -12.17
C ARG A 112 5.33 0.20 -13.63
N SER A 113 4.47 -0.75 -14.01
CA SER A 113 4.32 -1.19 -15.39
C SER A 113 2.97 -0.73 -15.91
N LEU A 114 2.95 -0.24 -17.15
CA LEU A 114 1.75 0.19 -17.86
C LEU A 114 1.67 -0.59 -19.17
N LEU A 115 0.50 -1.15 -19.47
CA LEU A 115 0.24 -1.86 -20.71
C LEU A 115 -0.73 -1.03 -21.56
N PHE A 116 -0.35 -0.79 -22.82
CA PHE A 116 -1.16 -0.09 -23.82
C PHE A 116 -1.25 -0.97 -25.07
N PHE A 117 -2.41 -1.00 -25.71
CA PHE A 117 -2.67 -1.75 -26.94
C PHE A 117 -3.57 -0.95 -27.89
#